data_AF-A0A972QE20-F1
#
_entry.id   AF-A0A972QE20-F1
#
_cell.length_a   1.000
_cell.length_b   1.000
_cell.length_c   1.000
_cell.angle_alpha   90.00
_cell.angle_beta   90.00
_cell.angle_gamma   90.00
#
_symmetry.space_group_name_H-M   'P 1'
#
loop_
_entity.id
_entity.type
_entity.pdbx_description
1 polymer ?
#
loop_
_entity_poly.entity_id
_entity_poly.type
_entity_poly.pdbx_seq_one_letter_code
_entity_poly.pdbx_strand_id
1 'polypeptide(L)' 'MKEHKKYAVIGLRALQRASAKVAENARKNNYKIPIWKNGRIEYEIPAISTEQTSSLDAKSQGV' A
#
# COMPACT_ATOMS: atom_id res chain seq x y z
N MET A 1 19.13 -16.81 15.29
CA MET A 1 18.76 -15.47 14.75
C MET A 1 18.03 -15.46 13.40
N LYS A 2 17.69 -16.59 12.75
CA LYS A 2 16.99 -16.59 11.44
C LYS A 2 15.45 -16.59 11.54
N GLU A 3 14.87 -17.12 12.62
CA GLU A 3 13.41 -17.31 12.72
C GLU A 3 12.62 -16.04 13.07
N HIS A 4 13.16 -15.15 13.91
CA HIS A 4 12.50 -13.89 14.28
C HIS A 4 12.20 -13.00 13.05
N LYS A 5 13.02 -13.10 12.00
CA LYS A 5 12.81 -12.38 10.74
C LYS A 5 11.58 -12.88 9.98
N LYS A 6 11.24 -14.16 10.07
CA LYS A 6 10.09 -14.76 9.36
C LYS A 6 8.78 -14.20 9.87
N TYR A 7 8.60 -14.16 11.20
CA TYR A 7 7.40 -13.59 11.81
C TYR A 7 7.31 -12.08 11.63
N ALA A 8 8.43 -11.36 11.70
CA ALA A 8 8.46 -9.93 11.40
C ALA A 8 8.02 -9.62 9.96
N VAL A 9 8.46 -10.42 8.99
CA VAL A 9 8.05 -10.27 7.57
C VAL A 9 6.56 -10.58 7.39
N ILE A 10 6.03 -11.61 8.06
CA ILE A 10 4.60 -11.93 8.00
C ILE A 10 3.77 -10.79 8.61
N GLY A 11 4.19 -10.26 9.76
CA GLY A 11 3.53 -9.13 10.41
C GLY A 11 3.54 -7.87 9.55
N LEU A 12 4.68 -7.56 8.93
CA LEU A 12 4.79 -6.42 8.00
C LEU A 12 3.84 -6.56 6.81
N ARG A 13 3.75 -7.76 6.21
CA ARG A 13 2.82 -8.03 5.10
C ARG A 13 1.36 -7.92 5.51
N ALA A 14 1.02 -8.41 6.71
CA ALA A 14 -0.33 -8.29 7.25
C ALA A 14 -0.71 -6.81 7.48
N LEU A 15 0.22 -6.03 8.03
CA LEU A 15 0.04 -4.59 8.23
C LEU A 15 -0.18 -3.86 6.89
N GLN A 16 0.66 -4.11 5.90
CA GLN A 16 0.53 -3.52 4.56
C GLN A 16 -0.85 -3.81 3.94
N ARG A 17 -1.35 -5.04 4.06
CA ARG A 17 -2.69 -5.43 3.57
C ARG A 17 -3.81 -4.70 4.31
N ALA A 18 -3.70 -4.58 5.63
CA ALA A 18 -4.68 -3.86 6.44
C ALA A 18 -4.71 -2.37 6.07
N SER A 19 -3.54 -1.74 5.96
CA SER A 19 -3.40 -0.34 5.54
C SER A 19 -4.00 -0.10 4.14
N ALA A 20 -3.74 -0.99 3.18
CA ALA A 20 -4.33 -0.90 1.84
C ALA A 20 -5.86 -0.98 1.86
N LYS A 21 -6.43 -1.86 2.68
CA LYS A 21 -7.90 -2.00 2.82
C LYS A 21 -8.53 -0.77 3.45
N VAL A 22 -7.88 -0.17 4.45
CA VAL A 22 -8.33 1.09 5.07
C VAL A 22 -8.28 2.22 4.04
N ALA A 23 -7.21 2.32 3.26
CA ALA A 23 -7.09 3.31 2.19
C ALA A 23 -8.18 3.14 1.10
N GLU A 24 -8.46 1.90 0.69
CA GLU A 24 -9.53 1.63 -0.27
C GLU A 24 -10.91 2.02 0.27
N ASN A 25 -11.21 1.65 1.53
CA ASN A 25 -12.47 2.02 2.17
C ASN A 25 -12.61 3.52 2.33
N ALA A 26 -11.55 4.21 2.74
CA ALA A 26 -11.53 5.67 2.83
C ALA A 26 -11.81 6.31 1.47
N ARG A 27 -11.21 5.80 0.40
CA ARG A 27 -11.48 6.25 -0.97
C ARG A 27 -12.93 6.06 -1.39
N LYS A 28 -13.49 4.86 -1.19
CA LYS A 28 -14.89 4.53 -1.56
C LYS A 28 -15.90 5.46 -0.87
N ASN A 29 -15.60 5.89 0.33
CA ASN A 29 -16.49 6.72 1.16
C ASN A 29 -16.05 8.19 1.23
N ASN A 30 -15.04 8.61 0.46
CA ASN A 30 -14.46 9.96 0.49
C ASN A 30 -13.96 10.41 1.88
N TYR A 31 -13.52 9.46 2.72
CA TYR A 31 -12.94 9.76 4.02
C TYR A 31 -11.49 10.22 3.89
N LYS A 32 -11.14 11.22 4.70
CA LYS A 32 -9.76 11.69 4.83
C LYS A 32 -9.06 10.90 5.94
N ILE A 33 -7.87 10.40 5.64
CA ILE A 33 -7.04 9.70 6.63
C ILE A 33 -6.04 10.70 7.20
N PRO A 34 -5.86 10.75 8.53
CA PRO A 34 -4.80 11.55 9.13
C PRO A 34 -3.43 10.93 8.82
N ILE A 35 -2.57 11.70 8.17
CA ILE A 35 -1.18 11.38 7.87
C ILE A 35 -0.30 12.33 8.68
N TRP A 36 0.71 11.78 9.36
CA TRP A 36 1.72 12.62 10.01
C TRP A 36 2.77 13.04 8.99
N LYS A 37 2.85 14.35 8.71
CA LYS A 37 3.80 14.93 7.76
C LYS A 37 4.41 16.19 8.34
N ASN A 38 5.74 16.30 8.31
CA ASN A 38 6.48 17.49 8.77
C ASN A 38 6.06 18.01 10.18
N GLY A 39 5.78 17.09 11.11
CA GLY A 39 5.44 17.44 12.49
C GLY A 39 4.00 17.90 12.70
N ARG A 40 3.12 17.72 11.72
CA ARG A 40 1.69 18.05 11.80
C ARG A 40 0.86 16.89 11.25
N ILE A 41 -0.40 16.84 11.67
CA ILE A 41 -1.38 15.90 11.12
C ILE A 41 -2.06 16.57 9.93
N GLU A 42 -1.89 16.00 8.75
CA GLU A 42 -2.56 16.40 7.52
C GLU A 42 -3.63 15.37 7.15
N TYR A 43 -4.79 15.82 6.71
CA TYR A 43 -5.91 14.95 6.35
C TYR A 43 -5.98 14.82 4.83
N GLU A 44 -5.43 13.74 4.31
CA GLU A 44 -5.40 13.47 2.87
C GLU A 44 -6.35 12.32 2.54
N ILE A 45 -7.07 12.43 1.41
CA ILE A 45 -7.69 11.25 0.81
C ILE A 45 -6.53 10.49 0.18
N PRO A 46 -6.29 9.21 0.54
CA PRO A 46 -5.17 8.46 0.00
C PRO A 46 -5.24 8.45 -1.53
N ALA A 47 -4.32 9.18 -2.17
CA ALA A 47 -4.17 9.18 -3.61
C ALA A 47 -3.78 7.79 -4.07
N ILE A 48 -4.22 7.42 -5.27
CA ILE A 48 -3.81 6.18 -5.93
C ILE A 48 -2.28 6.22 -5.98
N SER A 49 -1.59 5.34 -5.25
CA SER A 49 -0.19 5.07 -5.57
C SER A 49 -0.21 4.37 -6.92
N THR A 50 -0.15 5.16 -7.99
CA THR A 50 0.30 4.72 -9.30
C THR A 50 1.81 4.55 -9.25
N GLU A 51 2.34 3.85 -8.24
CA GLU A 51 3.44 2.92 -8.54
C GLU A 51 2.85 1.83 -9.43
N GLN A 52 2.65 2.26 -10.67
CA GLN A 52 2.50 1.44 -11.84
C GLN A 52 3.68 0.48 -11.77
N THR A 53 3.42 -0.75 -11.31
CA THR A 53 4.26 -1.90 -11.59
C THR A 53 4.28 -2.04 -13.11
N SER A 54 5.04 -1.17 -13.75
CA SER A 54 5.48 -1.23 -15.13
C SER A 54 6.59 -2.26 -15.14
N SER A 55 6.18 -3.52 -14.99
CA SER A 55 7.05 -4.67 -15.23
C SER A 55 6.27 -5.71 -16.02
N LEU A 56 6.30 -5.47 -17.34
CA LEU A 56 6.38 -6.43 -18.44
C LEU A 56 5.10 -7.15 -18.86
N ASP A 57 4.21 -6.41 -19.53
CA ASP A 57 3.49 -6.95 -20.69
C ASP A 57 4.38 -6.75 -21.93
N ALA A 58 5.36 -7.64 -22.12
CA ALA A 58 6.23 -7.64 -23.30
C ALA A 58 6.73 -9.06 -23.61
N LYS A 59 5.83 -9.91 -24.12
CA LYS A 59 6.03 -11.07 -25.04
C LYS A 59 4.85 -12.04 -24.80
N SER A 60 4.07 -12.47 -25.78
CA SER A 60 4.41 -12.74 -27.17
C SER A 60 3.14 -12.74 -28.00
N GLN A 61 3.02 -11.82 -28.98
CA GLN A 61 2.41 -12.21 -30.25
C GLN A 61 3.38 -13.18 -30.93
N GLY A 62 2.87 -14.27 -31.48
CA GLY A 62 3.69 -15.22 -32.21
C GLY A 62 2.90 -16.37 -32.80
N VAL A 63 2.37 -16.11 -34.01
CA VAL A 63 2.01 -17.03 -35.12
C VAL A 63 0.97 -18.10 -34.85
#